data_AF-A0A1I3WZR6-F1
#
_entry.id   AF-A0A1I3WZR6-F1
#
_cell.length_a   1.000
_cell.length_b   1.000
_cell.length_c   1.000
_cell.angle_alpha   90.00
_cell.angle_beta   90.00
_cell.angle_gamma   90.00
#
_symmetry.space_group_name_H-M   'P 1'
#
loop_
_entity.id
_entity.type
_entity.pdbx_description
1 polymer ?
#
loop_
_entity_poly.entity_id
_entity_poly.type
_entity_poly.pdbx_seq_one_letter_code
_entity_poly.pdbx_strand_id
1 'polypeptide(L)'
;MDLKDRLITQGYDQIDILIVGEDGEQTTVPGVTLHKVTDLEYKLYLEPESITYHFKEEHPYFEAEQKDEDGGEKKIKGFILEW
;
A
#
# COMPACT_ATOMS: atom_id res chain seq x y z
N MET A 1 -5.82 12.73 3.64
CA MET A 1 -5.47 11.74 4.67
C MET A 1 -4.85 10.60 3.92
N ASP A 2 -3.54 10.58 3.95
CA ASP A 2 -2.68 9.76 3.14
C ASP A 2 -2.67 8.32 3.69
N LEU A 3 -2.20 7.36 2.90
CA LEU A 3 -2.17 5.92 3.22
C LEU A 3 -1.60 5.66 4.61
N LYS A 4 -0.50 6.33 4.95
CA LYS A 4 0.13 6.25 6.27
C LYS A 4 -0.82 6.64 7.41
N ASP A 5 -1.47 7.80 7.34
CA ASP A 5 -2.31 8.30 8.43
C ASP A 5 -3.54 7.41 8.64
N ARG A 6 -4.10 6.88 7.55
CA ARG A 6 -5.19 5.91 7.61
C ARG A 6 -4.76 4.62 8.31
N LEU A 7 -3.60 4.07 7.97
CA LEU A 7 -3.07 2.86 8.58
C LEU A 7 -2.79 3.06 10.08
N ILE A 8 -2.14 4.16 10.46
CA ILE A 8 -1.91 4.51 11.87
C ILE A 8 -3.23 4.64 12.62
N THR A 9 -4.25 5.25 12.01
CA THR A 9 -5.59 5.39 12.61
C THR A 9 -6.28 4.04 12.83
N GLN A 10 -5.99 3.03 12.02
CA GLN A 10 -6.50 1.66 12.22
C GLN A 10 -5.69 0.87 13.27
N GLY A 11 -4.62 1.43 13.82
CA GLY A 11 -3.78 0.77 14.82
C GLY A 11 -2.53 0.07 14.25
N TYR A 12 -2.26 0.22 12.95
CA TYR A 12 -1.05 -0.31 12.34
C TYR A 12 0.13 0.64 12.61
N ASP A 13 1.18 0.16 13.28
CA ASP A 13 2.44 0.91 13.53
C ASP A 13 3.56 0.41 12.62
N GLN A 14 3.70 -0.91 12.55
CA GLN A 14 4.64 -1.63 11.68
C GLN A 14 3.86 -2.65 10.85
N ILE A 15 4.05 -2.61 9.53
CA ILE A 15 3.35 -3.50 8.61
C ILE A 15 4.30 -4.08 7.57
N ASP A 16 3.95 -5.27 7.10
CA ASP A 16 4.45 -5.78 5.83
C ASP A 16 3.37 -5.56 4.78
N ILE A 17 3.75 -5.06 3.60
CA ILE A 17 2.82 -4.82 2.50
C ILE A 17 3.10 -5.83 1.40
N LEU A 18 2.14 -6.71 1.11
CA LEU A 18 2.20 -7.57 -0.06
C LEU A 18 1.51 -6.87 -1.23
N ILE A 19 2.28 -6.46 -2.23
CA ILE A 19 1.80 -5.84 -3.46
C ILE A 19 1.57 -6.91 -4.52
N VAL A 20 0.37 -6.97 -5.07
CA VAL A 20 0.00 -7.88 -6.16
C VAL A 20 -0.40 -7.02 -7.36
N GLY A 21 0.35 -7.13 -8.47
CA GLY A 21 0.05 -6.46 -9.73
C GLY A 21 -0.92 -7.26 -10.62
N GLU A 22 -1.44 -6.63 -11.68
CA GLU A 22 -2.38 -7.26 -12.63
C GLU A 22 -1.79 -8.48 -13.37
N ASP A 23 -0.49 -8.48 -13.67
CA ASP A 23 0.20 -9.61 -14.31
C ASP A 23 0.46 -10.80 -13.35
N GLY A 24 0.00 -10.69 -12.09
CA GLY A 24 0.21 -11.70 -11.06
C GLY A 24 1.57 -11.62 -10.36
N GLU A 25 2.37 -10.59 -10.66
CA GLU A 25 3.61 -10.30 -9.95
C GLU A 25 3.32 -9.95 -8.48
N GLN A 26 4.08 -10.55 -7.58
CA GLN A 26 3.96 -10.33 -6.14
C GLN A 26 5.26 -9.75 -5.61
N THR A 27 5.16 -8.59 -4.96
CA THR A 27 6.29 -7.93 -4.31
C THR A 27 5.94 -7.67 -2.86
N THR A 28 6.74 -8.20 -1.95
CA THR A 28 6.59 -7.92 -0.51
C THR A 28 7.51 -6.76 -0.12
N VAL A 29 6.94 -5.76 0.53
CA VAL A 29 7.66 -4.66 1.16
C VAL A 29 7.59 -4.85 2.68
N PRO A 30 8.60 -5.52 3.27
CA PRO A 30 8.57 -5.82 4.70
C PRO A 30 9.04 -4.65 5.57
N GLY A 31 8.64 -4.67 6.84
CA GLY A 31 9.19 -3.84 7.92
C GLY A 31 8.91 -2.35 7.76
N VAL A 32 7.74 -1.99 7.24
CA VAL A 32 7.34 -0.59 7.07
C VAL A 32 6.90 -0.03 8.42
N THR A 33 7.80 0.70 9.09
CA THR A 33 7.45 1.50 10.27
C THR A 33 6.77 2.80 9.84
N LEU A 34 5.44 2.89 10.02
CA LEU A 34 4.64 3.99 9.51
C LEU A 34 5.02 5.33 10.14
N HIS A 35 5.45 5.35 11.40
CA HIS A 35 5.96 6.57 12.06
C HIS A 35 7.29 7.10 11.49
N LYS A 36 8.07 6.25 10.81
CA LYS A 36 9.35 6.63 10.19
C LYS A 36 9.22 6.96 8.71
N VAL A 37 8.08 6.63 8.10
CA VAL A 37 7.82 6.92 6.70
C VAL A 37 7.06 8.23 6.61
N THR A 38 7.57 9.18 5.83
CA THR A 38 6.87 10.46 5.62
C THR A 38 5.76 10.31 4.59
N ASP A 39 6.08 9.69 3.44
CA ASP A 39 5.16 9.47 2.31
C ASP A 39 5.24 8.01 1.84
N LEU A 40 4.25 7.20 2.22
CA LEU A 40 4.22 5.79 1.87
C LEU A 40 3.80 5.60 0.41
N GLU A 41 2.85 6.40 -0.08
CA GLU A 41 2.46 6.43 -1.49
C GLU A 41 3.65 6.64 -2.42
N TYR A 42 4.49 7.63 -2.11
CA TYR A 42 5.66 7.94 -2.93
C TYR A 42 6.67 6.78 -2.97
N LYS A 43 6.94 6.18 -1.81
CA LYS A 43 7.84 5.01 -1.70
C LYS A 43 7.34 3.83 -2.55
N LEU A 44 6.02 3.71 -2.70
CA LEU A 44 5.36 2.66 -3.45
C LEU A 44 4.99 3.10 -4.88
N TYR A 45 5.37 4.30 -5.31
CA TYR A 45 5.02 4.89 -6.60
C TYR A 45 3.51 4.88 -6.91
N LEU A 46 2.69 5.10 -5.88
CA LEU A 46 1.24 5.08 -5.99
C LEU A 46 0.68 6.47 -6.28
N GLU A 47 -0.36 6.51 -7.10
CA GLU A 47 -1.18 7.69 -7.31
C GLU A 47 -2.10 7.88 -6.09
N PRO A 48 -1.91 8.91 -5.25
CA PRO A 48 -2.63 9.05 -3.97
C PRO A 48 -4.15 9.19 -4.17
N GLU A 49 -4.59 9.78 -5.28
CA GLU A 49 -6.01 9.96 -5.59
C GLU A 49 -6.71 8.65 -6.02
N SER A 50 -5.94 7.63 -6.41
CA SER A 50 -6.45 6.32 -6.84
C SER A 50 -6.66 5.34 -5.67
N ILE A 51 -6.18 5.68 -4.47
CA ILE A 51 -6.10 4.72 -3.36
C ILE A 51 -7.48 4.47 -2.75
N THR A 52 -7.92 3.21 -2.83
CA THR A 52 -9.15 2.72 -2.22
C THR A 52 -8.82 1.74 -1.10
N TYR A 53 -9.43 1.92 0.08
CA TYR A 53 -9.10 1.16 1.29
C TYR A 53 -10.21 0.19 1.67
N HIS A 54 -9.81 -1.02 2.07
CA HIS A 54 -10.70 -2.12 2.44
C HIS A 54 -10.28 -2.69 3.81
N PHE A 55 -10.49 -1.91 4.88
CA PHE A 55 -10.12 -2.30 6.25
C PHE A 55 -11.12 -3.22 6.97
N LYS A 56 -12.32 -3.42 6.41
CA LYS A 56 -13.39 -4.23 7.04
C LYS A 56 -13.36 -5.72 6.65
N GLU A 57 -12.40 -6.11 5.83
CA GLU A 57 -12.24 -7.48 5.34
C GLU A 57 -11.39 -8.30 6.32
N GLU A 58 -11.47 -9.63 6.25
CA GLU A 58 -10.64 -10.53 7.06
C GLU A 58 -9.13 -10.28 6.86
N HIS A 59 -8.77 -9.88 5.64
CA HIS A 59 -7.43 -9.40 5.30
C HIS A 59 -7.54 -7.96 4.82
N PRO A 60 -7.09 -6.96 5.60
CA PRO A 60 -7.15 -5.56 5.20
C PRO A 60 -6.21 -5.30 4.01
N TYR A 61 -6.72 -4.59 3.00
CA TYR A 61 -5.93 -4.21 1.83
C TYR A 61 -6.28 -2.81 1.32
N PHE A 62 -5.43 -2.30 0.44
CA PHE A 62 -5.72 -1.15 -0.39
C PHE A 62 -5.52 -1.48 -1.87
N GLU A 63 -6.30 -0.85 -2.73
CA GLU A 63 -6.13 -0.88 -4.18
C GLU A 63 -5.63 0.49 -4.63
N ALA A 64 -4.67 0.54 -5.55
CA ALA A 64 -4.11 1.79 -6.05
C ALA A 64 -3.59 1.61 -7.48
N GLU A 65 -3.44 2.72 -8.19
CA GLU A 65 -2.69 2.79 -9.45
C GLU A 65 -1.23 3.09 -9.12
N GLN A 66 -0.34 2.23 -9.59
CA GLN A 66 1.11 2.38 -9.50
C GLN A 66 1.65 2.85 -10.85
N LYS A 67 2.50 3.87 -10.85
CA LYS A 67 3.25 4.27 -12.04
C LYS A 67 4.53 3.45 -12.15
N ASP A 68 4.69 2.78 -13.28
CA ASP A 68 5.92 2.08 -13.63
C ASP A 68 6.97 3.06 -14.19
N GLU A 69 8.24 2.64 -14.26
CA GLU A 69 9.34 3.50 -14.73
C GLU A 69 9.17 3.93 -16.20
N ASP A 70 8.45 3.13 -16.99
CA ASP A 70 8.10 3.41 -18.39
C ASP A 70 6.90 4.37 -18.55
N GLY A 71 6.32 4.85 -17.44
CA GLY A 71 5.16 5.74 -17.43
C GLY A 71 3.82 5.03 -17.67
N GLY A 72 3.79 3.70 -17.63
CA GLY A 72 2.57 2.91 -17.61
C GLY A 72 1.89 2.96 -16.23
N GLU A 73 0.57 3.06 -16.23
CA GLU A 73 -0.25 2.95 -15.01
C GLU A 73 -0.73 1.50 -14.88
N LYS A 74 -0.41 0.85 -13.76
CA LYS A 74 -0.89 -0.50 -13.46
C LYS A 74 -1.65 -0.53 -12.16
N LYS A 75 -2.73 -1.32 -12.07
CA LYS A 75 -3.45 -1.48 -10.82
C LYS A 75 -2.74 -2.48 -9.92
N ILE A 76 -2.64 -2.14 -8.65
CA ILE A 76 -2.04 -2.98 -7.63
C ILE A 76 -2.98 -3.16 -6.44
N LYS A 77 -2.82 -4.30 -5.77
CA LYS A 77 -3.45 -4.60 -4.48
C LYS A 77 -2.38 -4.73 -3.42
N GLY A 78 -2.35 -3.82 -2.45
CA GLY A 78 -1.47 -3.88 -1.30
C GLY A 78 -2.19 -4.49 -0.09
N PHE A 79 -1.89 -5.74 0.24
CA PHE A 79 -2.39 -6.38 1.45
C PHE A 79 -1.54 -5.97 2.65
N ILE A 80 -2.20 -5.59 3.74
CA ILE A 80 -1.57 -5.17 4.98
C ILE A 80 -1.46 -6.40 5.88
N LEU A 81 -0.23 -6.82 6.14
CA LEU A 81 0.08 -7.94 7.00
C LEU A 81 0.65 -7.39 8.32
N GLU A 82 0.12 -7.83 9.46
CA GLU A 82 0.64 -7.51 10.79
C GLU A 82 1.75 -8.48 11.19
N TRP A 83 2.81 -7.96 11.83
CA TRP A 83 3.81 -8.72 12.58
C TRP A 83 4.13 -8.05 13.92
#